data_AF-A0A976J2E2-F1
#
_entry.id   AF-A0A976J2E2-F1
#
_cell.length_a   1.000
_cell.length_b   1.000
_cell.length_c   1.000
_cell.angle_alpha   90.00
_cell.angle_beta   90.00
_cell.angle_gamma   90.00
#
_symmetry.space_group_name_H-M   'P 1'
#
loop_
_entity.id
_entity.type
_entity.pdbx_description
1 polymer ?
#
loop_
_entity_poly.entity_id
_entity_poly.type
_entity_poly.pdbx_seq_one_letter_code
_entity_poly.pdbx_strand_id
1 'polypeptide(L)'
;MTRTGRDGKAITIPPGATSREGADGHVVAIRKGYTSREGRDGRVAAIPPGGSSREGTDGRVVAVPKGYTSRQGRDGRVVAIPPGGTSREGSDGRVVAIPKGCTSQEDRNGRVKVIRPK
;
A
#
# COMPACT_ATOMS: atom_id res chain seq x y z
N MET A 1 -8.07 -21.65 6.21
CA MET A 1 -7.08 -22.55 5.59
C MET A 1 -5.75 -21.82 5.45
N THR A 2 -4.62 -22.51 5.34
CA THR A 2 -3.33 -21.89 4.99
C THR A 2 -3.01 -22.13 3.51
N ARG A 3 -2.23 -21.25 2.88
CA ARG A 3 -1.68 -21.43 1.53
C ARG A 3 -0.22 -20.99 1.52
N THR A 4 0.64 -21.82 0.94
CA THR A 4 2.07 -21.55 0.75
C THR A 4 2.31 -21.09 -0.67
N GLY A 5 3.05 -19.99 -0.83
CA GLY A 5 3.48 -19.49 -2.14
C GLY A 5 4.71 -20.19 -2.67
N ARG A 6 5.03 -19.94 -3.95
CA ARG A 6 6.32 -20.35 -4.54
C ARG A 6 7.52 -19.69 -3.84
N ASP A 7 7.31 -18.60 -3.12
CA ASP A 7 8.32 -17.98 -2.25
C ASP A 7 8.56 -18.76 -0.93
N GLY A 8 7.87 -19.88 -0.72
CA GLY A 8 7.95 -20.71 0.48
C GLY A 8 7.23 -20.13 1.69
N LYS A 9 6.59 -18.96 1.58
CA LYS A 9 5.88 -18.33 2.71
C LYS A 9 4.43 -18.78 2.74
N ALA A 10 4.00 -19.21 3.92
CA ALA A 10 2.61 -19.56 4.17
C ALA A 10 1.84 -18.37 4.74
N ILE A 11 0.60 -18.19 4.29
CA ILE A 11 -0.35 -17.24 4.87
C ILE A 11 -1.64 -17.93 5.28
N THR A 12 -2.35 -17.34 6.23
CA THR A 12 -3.71 -17.75 6.60
C THR A 12 -4.73 -17.08 5.69
N ILE A 13 -5.61 -17.87 5.08
CA ILE A 13 -6.78 -17.43 4.34
C ILE A 13 -8.00 -17.47 5.28
N PRO A 14 -8.57 -16.31 5.62
CA PRO A 14 -9.77 -16.23 6.45
C PRO A 14 -10.97 -16.92 5.80
N PRO A 15 -11.97 -17.37 6.58
CA PRO A 15 -13.22 -17.89 6.04
C PRO A 15 -13.87 -16.93 5.03
N GLY A 16 -14.30 -17.47 3.88
CA GLY A 16 -14.93 -16.69 2.82
C GLY A 16 -14.00 -15.78 2.01
N ALA A 17 -12.69 -15.79 2.29
CA ALA A 17 -11.69 -15.13 1.45
C ALA A 17 -11.18 -16.10 0.37
N THR A 18 -10.69 -15.52 -0.73
CA THR A 18 -9.91 -16.23 -1.75
C THR A 18 -8.43 -15.87 -1.59
N SER A 19 -7.58 -16.34 -2.49
CA SER A 19 -6.16 -15.97 -2.51
C SER A 19 -5.67 -15.80 -3.94
N ARG A 20 -4.69 -14.92 -4.11
CA ARG A 20 -3.97 -14.74 -5.38
C ARG A 20 -2.48 -14.75 -5.10
N GLU A 21 -1.73 -15.43 -5.94
CA GLU A 21 -0.28 -15.43 -5.89
C GLU A 21 0.27 -14.54 -7.01
N GLY A 22 1.23 -13.70 -6.66
CA GLY A 22 1.93 -12.86 -7.62
C GLY A 22 3.02 -13.62 -8.37
N ALA A 23 3.55 -13.02 -9.44
CA ALA A 23 4.71 -13.52 -10.15
C ALA A 23 5.93 -13.65 -9.21
N ASP A 24 6.02 -12.79 -8.17
CA ASP A 24 7.03 -12.86 -7.11
C ASP A 24 6.93 -14.11 -6.22
N GLY A 25 5.89 -14.94 -6.41
CA GLY A 25 5.63 -16.16 -5.65
C GLY A 25 4.93 -15.91 -4.32
N HIS A 26 4.66 -14.65 -3.95
CA HIS A 26 3.99 -14.33 -2.70
C HIS A 26 2.48 -14.43 -2.84
N VAL A 27 1.84 -15.07 -1.85
CA VAL A 27 0.39 -15.22 -1.81
C VAL A 27 -0.22 -14.09 -0.98
N VAL A 28 -1.32 -13.53 -1.48
CA VAL A 28 -2.14 -12.52 -0.79
C VAL A 28 -3.56 -13.03 -0.61
N ALA A 29 -4.08 -12.93 0.61
CA ALA A 29 -5.49 -13.22 0.90
C ALA A 29 -6.38 -12.09 0.38
N ILE A 30 -7.39 -12.44 -0.41
CA ILE A 30 -8.37 -11.49 -0.96
C ILE A 30 -9.70 -11.71 -0.23
N ARG A 31 -10.02 -10.81 0.70
CA ARG A 31 -11.23 -10.88 1.51
C ARG A 31 -12.48 -10.81 0.61
N LYS A 32 -13.61 -11.33 1.12
CA LYS A 32 -14.89 -11.24 0.41
C LYS A 32 -15.20 -9.78 0.02
N GLY A 33 -15.55 -9.58 -1.26
CA GLY A 33 -15.83 -8.26 -1.83
C GLY A 33 -14.60 -7.45 -2.24
N TYR A 34 -13.39 -7.88 -1.89
CA TYR A 34 -12.16 -7.25 -2.38
C TYR A 34 -11.85 -7.74 -3.79
N THR A 35 -11.22 -6.89 -4.58
CA THR A 35 -10.56 -7.28 -5.83
C THR A 35 -9.05 -7.33 -5.63
N SER A 36 -8.30 -7.70 -6.66
CA SER A 36 -6.83 -7.71 -6.58
C SER A 36 -6.22 -7.22 -7.89
N ARG A 37 -5.04 -6.60 -7.79
CA ARG A 37 -4.22 -6.22 -8.94
C ARG A 37 -2.77 -6.57 -8.66
N GLU A 38 -2.10 -7.08 -9.66
CA GLU A 38 -0.67 -7.33 -9.64
C GLU A 38 0.07 -6.19 -10.32
N GLY A 39 1.17 -5.76 -9.70
CA GLY A 39 2.05 -4.75 -10.26
C GLY A 39 3.11 -5.34 -11.18
N ARG A 40 3.81 -4.48 -11.92
CA ARG A 40 4.96 -4.90 -12.73
C ARG A 40 6.10 -5.50 -11.91
N ASP A 41 6.15 -5.21 -10.61
CA ASP A 41 7.10 -5.84 -9.69
C ASP A 41 6.69 -7.27 -9.25
N GLY A 42 5.60 -7.79 -9.81
CA GLY A 42 5.07 -9.13 -9.56
C GLY A 42 4.29 -9.25 -8.26
N ARG A 43 4.19 -8.19 -7.44
CA ARG A 43 3.47 -8.22 -6.17
C ARG A 43 1.99 -7.96 -6.38
N VAL A 44 1.15 -8.65 -5.60
CA VAL A 44 -0.30 -8.47 -5.61
C VAL A 44 -0.73 -7.51 -4.50
N ALA A 45 -1.63 -6.58 -4.83
CA ALA A 45 -2.35 -5.75 -3.87
C ALA A 45 -3.83 -6.13 -3.82
N ALA A 46 -4.37 -6.29 -2.60
CA ALA A 46 -5.80 -6.44 -2.37
C ALA A 46 -6.48 -5.07 -2.31
N ILE A 47 -7.54 -4.87 -3.11
CA ILE A 47 -8.22 -3.59 -3.27
C ILE A 47 -9.60 -3.68 -2.59
N PRO A 48 -9.90 -2.79 -1.63
CA PRO A 48 -11.17 -2.83 -0.91
C PRO A 48 -12.36 -2.45 -1.81
N PRO A 49 -13.58 -2.89 -1.47
CA PRO A 49 -14.80 -2.52 -2.19
C PRO A 49 -14.93 -1.00 -2.35
N GLY A 50 -15.26 -0.54 -3.56
CA GLY A 50 -15.39 0.88 -3.89
C GLY A 50 -14.08 1.67 -3.85
N GLY A 51 -12.94 1.02 -3.56
CA GLY A 51 -11.61 1.57 -3.74
C GLY A 51 -11.10 1.38 -5.16
N SER A 52 -9.97 2.00 -5.43
CA SER A 52 -9.21 1.87 -6.68
C SER A 52 -7.78 1.43 -6.37
N SER A 53 -6.91 1.42 -7.38
CA SER A 53 -5.49 1.16 -7.20
C SER A 53 -4.67 2.11 -8.06
N ARG A 54 -3.44 2.39 -7.62
CA ARG A 54 -2.45 3.13 -8.40
C ARG A 54 -1.12 2.38 -8.36
N GLU A 55 -0.49 2.28 -9.53
CA GLU A 55 0.82 1.68 -9.66
C GLU A 55 1.89 2.77 -9.72
N GLY A 56 2.95 2.62 -8.94
CA GLY A 56 4.12 3.48 -8.97
C GLY A 56 5.01 3.19 -10.17
N THR A 57 5.95 4.10 -10.45
CA THR A 57 6.99 3.84 -11.45
C THR A 57 7.94 2.73 -11.01
N ASP A 58 8.02 2.46 -9.70
CA ASP A 58 8.72 1.29 -9.14
C ASP A 58 8.00 -0.05 -9.40
N GLY A 59 6.85 -0.02 -10.08
CA GLY A 59 6.06 -1.21 -10.43
C GLY A 59 5.12 -1.68 -9.33
N ARG A 60 5.15 -1.07 -8.14
CA ARG A 60 4.29 -1.49 -7.02
C ARG A 60 2.90 -0.92 -7.13
N VAL A 61 1.91 -1.79 -6.94
CA VAL A 61 0.52 -1.39 -6.84
C VAL A 61 0.16 -1.10 -5.38
N VAL A 62 -0.49 0.04 -5.17
CA VAL A 62 -1.06 0.44 -3.89
C VAL A 62 -2.57 0.54 -4.02
N ALA A 63 -3.29 -0.10 -3.10
CA ALA A 63 -4.73 0.07 -2.98
C ALA A 63 -5.06 1.47 -2.45
N VAL A 64 -6.00 2.15 -3.09
CA VAL A 64 -6.49 3.48 -2.72
C VAL A 64 -7.95 3.32 -2.29
N PRO A 65 -8.25 3.25 -0.97
CA PRO A 65 -9.61 3.05 -0.50
C PRO A 65 -10.57 4.15 -0.94
N LYS A 66 -11.88 3.88 -0.87
CA LYS A 66 -12.90 4.88 -1.21
C LYS A 66 -12.71 6.16 -0.40
N GLY A 67 -12.71 7.30 -1.09
CA GLY A 67 -12.51 8.63 -0.49
C GLY A 67 -11.05 9.00 -0.22
N TYR A 68 -10.10 8.09 -0.42
CA TYR A 68 -8.67 8.40 -0.31
C TYR A 68 -8.17 8.98 -1.63
N THR A 69 -7.13 9.79 -1.55
CA THR A 69 -6.33 10.20 -2.73
C THR A 69 -5.01 9.44 -2.72
N SER A 70 -4.16 9.66 -3.73
CA SER A 70 -2.83 9.05 -3.75
C SER A 70 -1.78 10.00 -4.32
N ARG A 71 -0.54 9.85 -3.86
CA ARG A 71 0.62 10.60 -4.37
C ARG A 71 1.80 9.65 -4.57
N GLN A 72 2.54 9.90 -5.64
CA GLN A 72 3.79 9.23 -5.94
C GLN A 72 4.96 10.15 -5.56
N GLY A 73 6.00 9.58 -4.94
CA GLY A 73 7.26 10.27 -4.69
C GLY A 73 8.26 10.15 -5.85
N ARG A 74 9.34 10.93 -5.79
CA ARG A 74 10.45 10.83 -6.74
C ARG A 74 11.12 9.46 -6.72
N ASP A 75 11.03 8.74 -5.60
CA ASP A 75 11.52 7.36 -5.50
C ASP A 75 10.64 6.33 -6.24
N GLY A 76 9.56 6.78 -6.87
CA GLY A 76 8.62 5.96 -7.63
C GLY A 76 7.51 5.33 -6.81
N ARG A 77 7.59 5.36 -5.48
CA ARG A 77 6.60 4.74 -4.59
C ARG A 77 5.35 5.58 -4.49
N VAL A 78 4.20 4.91 -4.47
CA VAL A 78 2.88 5.52 -4.24
C VAL A 78 2.48 5.35 -2.79
N VAL A 79 1.76 6.33 -2.24
CA VAL A 79 1.04 6.22 -0.97
C VAL A 79 -0.41 6.63 -1.15
N ALA A 80 -1.31 5.95 -0.42
CA ALA A 80 -2.70 6.38 -0.27
C ALA A 80 -2.80 7.40 0.88
N ILE A 81 -3.55 8.47 0.67
CA ILE A 81 -3.71 9.59 1.60
C ILE A 81 -5.16 9.60 2.11
N PRO A 82 -5.38 9.55 3.43
CA PRO A 82 -6.72 9.51 4.00
C PRO A 82 -7.50 10.81 3.77
N PRO A 83 -8.85 10.75 3.77
CA PRO A 83 -9.69 11.94 3.71
C PRO A 83 -9.29 12.97 4.78
N GLY A 84 -9.12 14.23 4.38
CA GLY A 84 -8.70 15.32 5.26
C GLY A 84 -7.24 15.24 5.74
N GLY A 85 -6.48 14.23 5.31
CA GLY A 85 -5.04 14.17 5.47
C GLY A 85 -4.30 14.91 4.35
N THR A 86 -2.99 15.08 4.55
CA THR A 86 -2.08 15.65 3.55
C THR A 86 -0.95 14.66 3.25
N SER A 87 0.05 15.08 2.48
CA SER A 87 1.28 14.30 2.30
C SER A 87 2.49 15.21 2.24
N ARG A 88 3.64 14.68 2.63
CA ARG A 88 4.93 15.35 2.50
C ARG A 88 5.93 14.39 1.89
N GLU A 89 6.74 14.92 0.99
CA GLU A 89 7.87 14.20 0.41
C GLU A 89 9.15 14.61 1.14
N GLY A 90 9.95 13.62 1.52
CA GLY A 90 11.27 13.85 2.08
C GLY A 90 12.30 14.21 1.02
N SER A 91 13.45 14.73 1.46
CA SER A 91 14.61 14.85 0.57
C SER A 91 15.08 13.49 0.06
N ASP A 92 14.78 12.40 0.78
CA ASP A 92 14.96 10.99 0.33
C ASP A 92 14.04 10.58 -0.85
N GLY A 93 13.16 11.47 -1.29
CA GLY A 93 12.22 11.25 -2.40
C GLY A 93 10.99 10.42 -2.04
N ARG A 94 10.89 9.93 -0.79
CA ARG A 94 9.74 9.13 -0.35
C ARG A 94 8.62 10.04 0.13
N VAL A 95 7.41 9.80 -0.38
CA VAL A 95 6.20 10.46 0.11
C VAL A 95 5.64 9.71 1.32
N VAL A 96 5.16 10.47 2.29
CA VAL A 96 4.46 9.97 3.48
C VAL A 96 3.10 10.66 3.59
N ALA A 97 2.05 9.87 3.78
CA ALA A 97 0.72 10.39 4.10
C ALA A 97 0.67 10.84 5.56
N ILE A 98 0.13 12.03 5.79
CA ILE A 98 -0.01 12.67 7.10
C ILE A 98 -1.51 12.72 7.40
N PRO A 99 -2.02 11.89 8.33
CA PRO A 99 -3.43 11.91 8.69
C PRO A 99 -3.87 13.27 9.26
N LYS A 100 -5.18 13.54 9.19
CA LYS A 100 -5.77 14.74 9.77
C LYS A 100 -5.36 14.89 11.24
N GLY A 101 -4.96 16.10 11.64
CA GLY A 101 -4.54 16.41 13.01
C GLY A 101 -3.12 15.96 13.37
N CYS A 102 -2.41 15.28 12.47
CA CYS A 102 -0.99 14.96 12.65
C CYS A 102 -0.11 16.02 11.96
N THR A 103 1.13 16.14 12.44
CA THR A 103 2.19 16.91 11.78
C THR A 103 3.27 15.97 11.27
N SER A 104 4.35 16.50 10.71
CA SER A 104 5.48 15.69 10.27
C SER A 104 6.81 16.40 10.47
N GLN A 105 7.85 15.61 10.69
CA GLN A 105 9.24 16.07 10.74
C GLN A 105 10.10 15.18 9.85
N GLU A 106 11.09 15.77 9.20
CA GLU A 106 12.07 15.05 8.42
C GLU A 106 13.30 14.76 9.27
N ASP A 107 13.77 13.51 9.25
CA ASP A 107 14.99 13.12 9.93
C ASP A 107 16.24 13.46 9.10
N ARG A 108 17.43 13.25 9.69
CA ARG A 108 18.73 13.57 9.06
C ARG A 108 19.01 12.77 7.78
N ASN A 109 18.30 11.66 7.57
CA ASN A 109 18.42 10.85 6.36
C ASN A 109 17.44 11.29 5.28
N GLY A 110 16.75 12.42 5.50
CA GLY A 110 15.77 12.96 4.57
C GLY A 110 14.41 12.29 4.64
N ARG A 111 14.17 11.41 5.62
CA ARG A 111 12.92 10.66 5.72
C ARG A 111 11.91 11.38 6.58
N VAL A 112 10.75 11.69 5.99
CA VAL A 112 9.59 12.21 6.72
C VAL A 112 9.02 11.16 7.70
N LYS A 113 8.75 11.60 8.92
CA LYS A 113 8.07 10.86 9.99
C LYS A 113 6.81 11.62 10.40
N VAL A 114 5.72 10.89 10.60
CA VAL A 114 4.45 11.46 11.10
C VAL A 114 4.55 11.63 12.61
N ILE A 115 4.16 12.80 13.11
CA ILE A 115 4.05 13.11 14.55
C ILE A 115 2.57 13.20 14.88
N ARG A 116 2.12 12.37 15.81
CA ARG A 116 0.73 12.34 16.26
C ARG A 116 0.53 13.38 17.38
N PRO A 117 -0.67 13.99 17.47
CA PRO A 117 -1.00 14.81 18.63
C PRO A 117 -0.94 13.95 19.90
N LYS A 118 -0.61 14.60 21.03
CA LYS A 118 -0.68 13.97 22.36
C LYS A 118 -2.13 13.81 22.81
#